data_AF-A0A3B0MEX3-F1
#
_entry.id   AF-A0A3B0MEX3-F1
#
_cell.length_a   1.000
_cell.length_b   1.000
_cell.length_c   1.000
_cell.angle_alpha   90.00
_cell.angle_beta   90.00
_cell.angle_gamma   90.00
#
_symmetry.space_group_name_H-M   'P 1'
#
loop_
_entity.id
_entity.type
_entity.pdbx_description
1 polymer ?
#
loop_
_entity_poly.entity_id
_entity_poly.type
_entity_poly.pdbx_seq_one_letter_code
_entity_poly.pdbx_strand_id
1 'polypeptide(L)'
;MGAKRFGSQTEHVNFEFGPKFLPTAQSCGGIDGALKSIVMDHITKLVFKPDDVEFSEFRNTKAKSSGVRVRKSDNAKAYRMHLTGRHEGFRLMFWWHVDGTIEIANIGPKFEEKIL
;
A
#
# COMPACT_ATOMS: atom_id res chain seq x y z
N MET A 1 -14.98 32.26 -28.26
CA MET A 1 -13.82 32.21 -27.36
C MET A 1 -13.78 30.82 -26.73
N GLY A 2 -12.70 30.07 -26.96
CA GLY A 2 -12.62 28.66 -26.60
C GLY A 2 -12.44 28.44 -25.10
N ALA A 3 -13.16 27.44 -24.57
CA ALA A 3 -12.90 26.93 -23.23
C ALA A 3 -11.54 26.21 -23.24
N LYS A 4 -10.51 26.83 -22.64
CA LYS A 4 -9.32 26.08 -22.21
C LYS A 4 -9.73 25.22 -21.01
N ARG A 5 -10.16 23.99 -21.26
CA ARG A 5 -10.12 22.96 -20.23
C ARG A 5 -8.66 22.53 -20.11
N PHE A 6 -7.99 23.10 -19.12
CA PHE A 6 -6.73 22.56 -18.62
C PHE A 6 -6.97 21.09 -18.28
N GLY A 7 -6.25 20.17 -18.94
CA GLY A 7 -6.15 18.81 -18.45
C GLY A 7 -5.64 18.90 -17.02
N SER A 8 -6.45 18.50 -16.04
CA SER A 8 -5.98 18.40 -14.67
C SER A 8 -4.88 17.34 -14.68
N GLN A 9 -3.62 17.76 -14.63
CA GLN A 9 -2.55 16.85 -14.27
C GLN A 9 -2.92 16.35 -12.89
N THR A 10 -3.37 15.10 -12.82
CA THR A 10 -3.67 14.46 -11.55
C THR A 10 -2.30 14.24 -10.92
N GLU A 11 -1.95 15.07 -9.93
CA GLU A 11 -0.80 14.81 -9.07
C GLU A 11 -1.05 13.44 -8.44
N HIS A 12 -0.23 12.48 -8.84
CA HIS A 12 -0.23 11.13 -8.30
C HIS A 12 1.16 10.85 -7.76
N VAL A 13 1.22 10.03 -6.71
CA VAL A 13 2.49 9.56 -6.19
C VAL A 13 3.07 8.55 -7.18
N ASN A 14 4.37 8.63 -7.47
CA ASN A 14 5.04 7.59 -8.22
C ASN A 14 4.87 6.25 -7.49
N PHE A 15 4.60 5.18 -8.23
CA PHE A 15 4.42 3.88 -7.61
C PHE A 15 4.95 2.75 -8.46
N GLU A 16 5.27 1.65 -7.79
CA GLU A 16 5.71 0.40 -8.40
C GLU A 16 5.13 -0.80 -7.64
N PHE A 17 5.17 -1.97 -8.28
CA PHE A 17 4.79 -3.22 -7.64
C PHE A 17 6.04 -4.01 -7.25
N GLY A 18 6.14 -4.33 -5.96
CA GLY A 18 7.16 -5.24 -5.47
C GLY A 18 6.96 -6.65 -6.06
N PRO A 19 8.04 -7.46 -6.14
CA PRO A 19 8.00 -8.78 -6.79
C PRO A 19 7.08 -9.79 -6.09
N LYS A 20 6.67 -9.51 -4.85
CA LYS A 20 5.78 -10.37 -4.06
C LYS A 20 4.32 -9.89 -4.05
N PHE A 21 4.01 -8.76 -4.70
CA PHE A 21 2.66 -8.24 -4.72
C PHE A 21 1.70 -9.19 -5.43
N LEU A 22 1.95 -9.44 -6.71
CA LEU A 22 1.06 -10.26 -7.53
C LEU A 22 0.78 -11.65 -6.92
N PRO A 23 1.80 -12.45 -6.51
CA PRO A 23 1.53 -13.79 -5.95
C PRO A 23 0.75 -13.73 -4.63
N THR A 24 1.01 -12.74 -3.77
CA THR A 24 0.27 -12.62 -2.50
C THR A 24 -1.15 -12.10 -2.71
N ALA A 25 -1.35 -11.15 -3.63
CA ALA A 25 -2.65 -10.68 -4.03
C ALA A 25 -3.50 -11.79 -4.65
N GLN A 26 -2.92 -12.63 -5.52
CA GLN A 26 -3.63 -13.81 -6.05
C GLN A 26 -4.03 -14.78 -4.94
N SER A 27 -3.12 -15.08 -4.00
CA SER A 27 -3.39 -16.05 -2.93
C SER A 27 -4.54 -15.67 -2.00
N CYS A 28 -4.84 -14.37 -1.87
CA CYS A 28 -5.96 -13.87 -1.08
C CYS A 28 -7.21 -13.52 -1.93
N GLY A 29 -7.22 -13.84 -3.24
CA GLY A 29 -8.32 -13.46 -4.13
C GLY A 29 -8.40 -11.96 -4.43
N GLY A 30 -7.28 -11.24 -4.32
CA GLY A 30 -7.13 -9.81 -4.63
C GLY A 30 -6.94 -9.48 -6.12
N ILE A 31 -6.89 -10.48 -7.01
CA ILE A 31 -6.74 -10.28 -8.48
C ILE A 31 -7.97 -10.78 -9.25
N ASP A 32 -8.46 -11.97 -8.91
CA ASP A 32 -9.55 -12.69 -9.58
C ASP A 32 -10.67 -13.12 -8.62
N GLY A 33 -10.51 -12.87 -7.33
CA GLY A 33 -11.45 -13.25 -6.29
C GLY A 33 -12.22 -12.08 -5.67
N ALA A 34 -12.85 -12.37 -4.53
CA ALA A 34 -13.75 -11.45 -3.83
C ALA A 34 -13.09 -10.16 -3.31
N LEU A 35 -11.75 -10.13 -3.18
CA LEU A 35 -11.02 -8.96 -2.69
C LEU A 35 -10.52 -8.04 -3.81
N LYS A 36 -10.69 -8.40 -5.08
CA LYS A 36 -10.16 -7.65 -6.22
C LYS A 36 -10.51 -6.17 -6.19
N SER A 37 -11.80 -5.83 -6.11
CA SER A 37 -12.24 -4.44 -6.09
C SER A 37 -11.67 -3.68 -4.89
N ILE A 38 -11.67 -4.32 -3.71
CA ILE A 38 -11.13 -3.73 -2.48
C ILE A 38 -9.65 -3.40 -2.62
N VAL A 39 -8.85 -4.33 -3.16
CA VAL A 39 -7.41 -4.14 -3.38
C VAL A 39 -7.18 -2.99 -4.37
N MET A 40 -7.85 -3.01 -5.51
CA MET A 40 -7.71 -1.98 -6.54
C MET A 40 -8.14 -0.60 -6.04
N ASP A 41 -9.24 -0.52 -5.28
CA ASP A 41 -9.73 0.73 -4.70
C ASP A 41 -8.73 1.32 -3.71
N HIS A 42 -8.15 0.51 -2.83
CA HIS A 42 -7.17 0.99 -1.86
C HIS A 42 -5.85 1.41 -2.52
N ILE A 43 -5.36 0.67 -3.52
CA ILE A 43 -4.17 1.07 -4.29
C ILE A 43 -4.44 2.38 -5.03
N THR A 44 -5.60 2.50 -5.67
CA THR A 44 -5.98 3.72 -6.39
C THR A 44 -6.03 4.92 -5.44
N LYS A 45 -6.67 4.77 -4.28
CA LYS A 45 -6.70 5.86 -3.29
C LYS A 45 -5.30 6.17 -2.76
N LEU A 46 -4.48 5.17 -2.46
CA LEU A 46 -3.12 5.39 -1.98
C LEU A 46 -2.26 6.18 -2.99
N VAL A 47 -2.41 5.90 -4.29
CA VAL A 47 -1.62 6.52 -5.36
C VAL A 47 -2.14 7.91 -5.73
N PHE A 48 -3.46 8.08 -5.84
CA PHE A 48 -4.07 9.30 -6.37
C PHE A 48 -4.62 10.25 -5.30
N LYS A 49 -4.81 9.76 -4.07
CA LYS A 49 -5.39 10.50 -2.95
C LYS A 49 -4.75 10.08 -1.61
N PRO A 50 -3.41 10.10 -1.48
CA PRO A 50 -2.72 9.58 -0.30
C PRO A 50 -3.21 10.22 1.02
N ASP A 51 -3.62 11.49 0.98
CA ASP A 51 -4.14 12.22 2.14
C ASP A 51 -5.53 11.72 2.62
N ASP A 52 -6.28 11.05 1.75
CA ASP A 52 -7.61 10.50 2.05
C ASP A 52 -7.54 9.09 2.65
N VAL A 53 -6.33 8.52 2.83
CA VAL A 53 -6.18 7.12 3.25
C VAL A 53 -5.43 6.99 4.56
N GLU A 54 -6.02 6.23 5.47
CA GLU A 54 -5.36 5.87 6.73
C GLU A 54 -4.44 4.65 6.54
N PHE A 55 -3.17 4.83 6.88
CA PHE A 55 -2.20 3.75 7.02
C PHE A 55 -1.35 3.97 8.26
N SER A 56 -0.63 2.94 8.70
CA SER A 56 0.20 2.98 9.90
C SER A 56 1.60 2.49 9.62
N GLU A 57 2.58 3.02 10.34
CA GLU A 57 3.94 2.50 10.34
C GLU A 57 3.95 1.00 10.68
N PHE A 58 4.68 0.23 9.89
CA PHE A 58 4.93 -1.16 10.19
C PHE A 58 6.22 -1.27 11.01
N ARG A 59 6.06 -1.32 12.33
CA ARG A 59 7.14 -1.22 13.32
C ARG A 59 7.92 -2.52 13.49
N ASN A 60 9.16 -2.42 14.01
CA ASN A 60 10.02 -3.58 14.28
C ASN A 60 9.37 -4.55 15.28
N THR A 61 8.67 -4.00 16.28
CA THR A 61 7.89 -4.76 17.27
C THR A 61 6.48 -4.17 17.39
N LYS A 62 5.63 -4.78 18.23
CA LYS A 62 4.30 -4.22 18.55
C LYS A 62 4.37 -2.94 19.39
N ALA A 63 5.51 -2.65 20.02
CA ALA A 63 5.67 -1.46 20.86
C ALA A 63 5.75 -0.18 20.02
N LYS A 64 5.03 0.86 20.43
CA LYS A 64 5.02 2.18 19.76
C LYS A 64 6.41 2.82 19.69
N SER A 65 7.29 2.50 20.65
CA SER A 65 8.67 3.01 20.72
C SER A 65 9.65 2.33 19.75
N SER A 66 9.30 1.23 19.09
CA SER A 66 10.27 0.40 18.36
C SER A 66 10.72 0.93 16.98
N GLY A 67 10.33 2.15 16.63
CA GLY A 67 10.59 2.75 15.32
C GLY A 67 9.87 2.03 14.17
N VAL A 68 9.80 2.68 13.02
CA VAL A 68 9.33 2.07 11.77
C VAL A 68 10.39 1.09 11.24
N ARG A 69 9.98 0.01 10.56
CA ARG A 69 10.93 -0.85 9.85
C ARG A 69 11.50 -0.07 8.66
N VAL A 70 12.81 -0.19 8.48
CA VAL A 70 13.55 0.46 7.40
C VAL A 70 14.29 -0.62 6.62
N ARG A 71 14.12 -0.64 5.30
CA ARG A 71 14.84 -1.54 4.41
C ARG A 71 16.29 -1.06 4.26
N LYS A 72 17.25 -1.92 4.60
CA LYS A 72 18.67 -1.53 4.69
C LYS A 72 19.31 -1.13 3.36
N SER A 73 18.79 -1.61 2.24
CA SER A 73 19.37 -1.37 0.91
C SER A 73 19.15 0.05 0.39
N ASP A 74 18.03 0.68 0.74
CA ASP A 74 17.58 1.95 0.16
C ASP A 74 16.91 2.90 1.17
N ASN A 75 16.87 2.53 2.45
CA ASN A 75 16.23 3.28 3.53
C ASN A 75 14.71 3.46 3.36
N ALA A 76 14.05 2.64 2.54
CA ALA A 76 12.61 2.70 2.41
C ALA A 76 11.90 2.32 3.72
N LYS A 77 10.84 3.04 4.07
CA LYS A 77 10.09 2.86 5.33
C LYS A 77 8.87 1.99 5.11
N ALA A 78 8.62 1.05 6.02
CA ALA A 78 7.50 0.11 5.90
C ALA A 78 6.20 0.69 6.47
N TYR A 79 5.11 0.52 5.74
CA TYR A 79 3.75 0.88 6.16
C TYR A 79 2.78 -0.25 5.88
N ARG A 80 1.62 -0.18 6.54
CA ARG A 80 0.51 -1.11 6.38
C ARG A 80 -0.83 -0.39 6.37
N MET A 81 -1.74 -0.88 5.54
CA MET A 81 -3.09 -0.38 5.37
C MET A 81 -4.09 -1.53 5.51
N HIS A 82 -5.23 -1.30 6.15
CA HIS A 82 -6.28 -2.32 6.24
C HIS A 82 -7.05 -2.37 4.92
N LEU A 83 -7.30 -3.57 4.40
CA LEU A 83 -8.10 -3.77 3.20
C LEU A 83 -9.55 -4.15 3.55
N THR A 84 -9.75 -5.06 4.51
CA THR A 84 -11.08 -5.59 4.86
C THR A 84 -11.45 -5.30 6.31
N GLY A 85 -12.77 -5.19 6.58
CA GLY A 85 -13.33 -5.03 7.92
C GLY A 85 -13.76 -6.36 8.56
N ARG A 86 -13.36 -6.57 9.83
CA ARG A 86 -13.65 -7.66 10.81
C ARG A 86 -13.59 -9.14 10.36
N HIS A 87 -13.16 -9.98 11.33
CA HIS A 87 -12.88 -11.43 11.30
C HIS A 87 -11.70 -11.91 10.44
N GLU A 88 -11.71 -11.77 9.11
CA GLU A 88 -10.56 -12.11 8.25
C GLU A 88 -9.99 -10.83 7.62
N GLY A 89 -9.17 -10.13 8.40
CA GLY A 89 -8.57 -8.87 7.98
C GLY A 89 -7.40 -9.13 7.04
N PHE A 90 -7.38 -8.52 5.86
CA PHE A 90 -6.17 -8.43 5.04
C PHE A 90 -5.54 -7.05 5.19
N ARG A 91 -4.21 -7.01 5.05
CA ARG A 91 -3.45 -5.77 4.99
C ARG A 91 -2.66 -5.67 3.70
N LEU A 92 -2.67 -4.47 3.12
CA LEU A 92 -1.72 -4.07 2.10
C LEU A 92 -0.45 -3.59 2.81
N MET A 93 0.69 -4.14 2.43
CA MET A 93 2.01 -3.77 2.91
C MET A 93 2.73 -3.02 1.79
N PHE A 94 3.37 -1.91 2.13
CA PHE A 94 4.10 -1.11 1.14
C PHE A 94 5.32 -0.43 1.75
N TRP A 95 6.29 -0.14 0.89
CA TRP A 95 7.46 0.66 1.21
C TRP A 95 7.27 2.08 0.70
N TRP A 96 7.74 3.06 1.48
CA TRP A 96 7.86 4.44 1.04
C TRP A 96 9.35 4.75 0.87
N HIS A 97 9.76 4.97 -0.38
CA HIS A 97 11.14 5.28 -0.76
C HIS A 97 11.50 6.73 -0.40
N VAL A 98 12.79 7.03 -0.31
CA VAL A 98 13.27 8.37 0.06
C VAL A 98 12.90 9.44 -0.98
N ASP A 99 12.75 9.04 -2.24
CA ASP A 99 12.33 9.88 -3.36
C ASP A 99 10.82 10.17 -3.42
N GLY A 100 10.05 9.55 -2.51
CA GLY A 100 8.59 9.67 -2.46
C GLY A 100 7.84 8.57 -3.19
N THR A 101 8.51 7.63 -3.86
CA THR A 101 7.86 6.51 -4.56
C THR A 101 7.25 5.51 -3.58
N ILE A 102 6.04 5.01 -3.88
CA ILE A 102 5.38 3.94 -3.13
C ILE A 102 5.61 2.60 -3.83
N GLU A 103 6.28 1.67 -3.16
CA GLU A 103 6.38 0.29 -3.61
C GLU A 103 5.30 -0.56 -2.92
N ILE A 104 4.34 -1.03 -3.70
CA ILE A 104 3.28 -1.92 -3.22
C ILE A 104 3.89 -3.32 -3.08
N ALA A 105 4.23 -3.70 -1.84
CA ALA A 105 5.11 -4.85 -1.58
C ALA A 105 4.35 -6.18 -1.62
N ASN A 106 3.32 -6.34 -0.79
CA ASN A 106 2.55 -7.58 -0.66
C ASN A 106 1.23 -7.39 0.08
N ILE A 107 0.36 -8.40 0.01
CA ILE A 107 -0.85 -8.52 0.84
C ILE A 107 -0.65 -9.65 1.85
N GLY A 108 -1.18 -9.49 3.06
CA GLY A 108 -1.10 -10.55 4.07
C GLY A 108 -2.27 -10.54 5.06
N PRO A 109 -2.57 -11.69 5.69
CA PRO A 109 -3.59 -11.75 6.71
C PRO A 109 -3.18 -11.00 7.97
N LYS A 110 -4.19 -10.52 8.70
CA LYS A 110 -4.03 -9.79 9.96
C LYS A 110 -3.26 -10.68 10.95
N PHE A 111 -2.28 -10.10 11.63
CA PHE A 111 -1.43 -10.76 12.64
C PHE A 111 -0.33 -11.69 12.10
N GLU A 112 -0.35 -12.04 10.82
CA GLU A 112 0.72 -12.78 10.15
C GLU A 112 1.51 -11.89 9.18
N GLU A 113 1.43 -10.58 9.37
CA GLU A 113 2.01 -9.59 8.49
C GLU A 113 3.53 -9.77 8.36
N LYS A 114 3.97 -9.86 7.11
CA LYS A 114 5.35 -9.69 6.69
C LYS A 114 5.36 -8.62 5.62
N ILE A 115 6.43 -7.84 5.56
CA ILE A 115 6.72 -7.01 4.40
C ILE A 115 7.87 -7.68 3.67
N LEU A 116 7.64 -8.02 2.40
CA LEU A 116 8.50 -8.89 1.59
C LEU A 116 9.20 -8.10 0.49
#